data_AF-A0A1C6JS13-F1
#
_entry.id   AF-A0A1C6JS13-F1
#
_cell.length_a   1.000
_cell.length_b   1.000
_cell.length_c   1.000
_cell.angle_alpha   90.00
_cell.angle_beta   90.00
_cell.angle_gamma   90.00
#
_symmetry.space_group_name_H-M   'P 1'
#
loop_
_entity.id
_entity.type
_entity.pdbx_description
1 polymer ?
#
loop_
_entity_poly.entity_id
_entity_poly.type
_entity_poly.pdbx_seq_one_letter_code
_entity_poly.pdbx_strand_id
1 'polypeptide(L)' 'MAKKVLIISTSLRGGSNSDMLAKECAKGAKEAGHDWNFFL' A
#
# COMPACT_ATOMS: atom_id res chain seq x y z
N MET A 1 0.84 3.63 -18.39
CA MET A 1 -0.04 4.74 -17.98
C MET A 1 -0.07 4.79 -16.46
N ALA A 2 0.25 5.93 -15.84
CA ALA A 2 0.16 6.07 -14.39
C ALA A 2 -1.30 5.97 -13.92
N LYS A 3 -1.53 5.28 -12.80
CA LYS A 3 -2.84 5.17 -12.14
C LYS A 3 -2.78 5.82 -10.76
N LYS A 4 -3.95 6.07 -10.17
CA LYS A 4 -4.09 6.46 -8.76
C LYS A 4 -4.48 5.23 -7.95
N VAL A 5 -3.68 4.89 -6.95
CA VAL A 5 -3.86 3.69 -6.12
C VAL A 5 -4.11 4.11 -4.67
N LEU A 6 -5.24 3.67 -4.12
CA LEU A 6 -5.59 3.86 -2.71
C LEU A 6 -5.44 2.52 -1.99
N ILE A 7 -4.57 2.49 -0.98
CA ILE A 7 -4.32 1.30 -0.16
C ILE A 7 -4.91 1.56 1.22
N ILE A 8 -5.79 0.66 1.66
CA ILE A 8 -6.45 0.73 2.98
C ILE A 8 -6.13 -0.55 3.74
N SER A 9 -5.50 -0.43 4.90
CA SER A 9 -5.24 -1.56 5.80
C SER A 9 -6.14 -1.44 7.02
N THR A 10 -7.10 -2.34 7.20
CA THR A 10 -7.94 -2.35 8.42
C THR A 10 -7.30 -3.12 9.58
N SER A 11 -6.05 -3.59 9.42
CA SER A 11 -5.32 -4.27 10.47
C SER A 11 -4.67 -3.27 11.41
N LEU A 12 -5.22 -3.14 12.61
CA LEU A 12 -4.64 -2.32 13.69
C LEU A 12 -3.35 -2.91 14.28
N ARG A 13 -3.06 -4.18 14.00
CA ARG A 13 -1.83 -4.85 14.46
C ARG A 13 -0.67 -4.54 13.51
N GLY A 14 0.19 -3.62 13.93
CA GLY A 14 1.47 -3.36 13.28
C GLY A 14 2.37 -4.60 13.25
N GLY A 15 3.13 -4.79 12.18
CA GLY A 15 4.01 -5.95 11.97
C GLY A 15 3.28 -7.25 11.63
N SER A 16 1.96 -7.23 11.47
CA SER A 16 1.21 -8.38 10.96
C SER A 16 1.50 -8.63 9.46
N ASN A 17 1.18 -9.82 8.98
CA ASN A 17 1.27 -10.13 7.55
C ASN A 17 0.46 -9.15 6.69
N SER A 18 -0.71 -8.71 7.17
CA SER A 18 -1.54 -7.72 6.47
C SER A 18 -0.89 -6.35 6.41
N ASP A 19 -0.26 -5.89 7.51
CA ASP A 19 0.51 -4.63 7.52
C ASP A 19 1.70 -4.70 6.55
N MET A 20 2.42 -5.82 6.54
CA MET A 20 3.53 -6.06 5.62
C MET A 20 3.07 -6.09 4.15
N LEU A 21 1.97 -6.79 3.86
CA LEU A 21 1.41 -6.86 2.51
C LEU A 21 0.97 -5.47 2.01
N ALA A 22 0.35 -4.66 2.87
CA ALA A 22 -0.08 -3.32 2.50
C ALA A 22 1.11 -2.39 2.20
N LYS A 23 2.21 -2.53 2.95
CA LYS A 23 3.48 -1.81 2.69
C LYS A 23 4.15 -2.24 1.39
N GLU A 24 4.22 -3.53 1.11
CA GLU A 24 4.79 -4.04 -0.15
C GLU A 24 3.91 -3.64 -1.36
N CYS A 25 2.59 -3.56 -1.19
CA CYS A 25 1.69 -3.02 -2.22
C CYS A 25 2.00 -1.54 -2.53
N ALA A 26 2.20 -0.72 -1.50
CA ALA A 26 2.56 0.69 -1.67
C ALA A 26 3.91 0.86 -2.37
N LYS A 27 4.89 0.02 -2.00
CA LYS A 27 6.19 -0.04 -2.67
C LYS A 27 6.04 -0.41 -4.15
N GLY A 28 5.28 -1.45 -4.47
CA GLY A 28 5.03 -1.86 -5.85
C GLY A 28 4.33 -0.78 -6.69
N ALA A 29 3.36 -0.08 -6.11
CA ALA A 29 2.69 1.04 -6.77
C ALA A 29 3.67 2.18 -7.09
N LYS A 30 4.56 2.52 -6.15
CA LYS A 30 5.62 3.51 -6.35
C LYS A 30 6.58 3.09 -7.47
N GLU A 31 7.07 1.85 -7.44
CA GLU A 31 8.04 1.31 -8.41
C GLU A 31 7.45 1.22 -9.82
N ALA A 32 6.15 0.95 -9.94
CA ALA A 32 5.42 0.95 -11.21
C ALA A 32 5.11 2.37 -11.76
N GLY A 33 5.52 3.43 -11.06
CA GLY A 33 5.27 4.82 -11.47
C GLY A 33 3.79 5.23 -11.34
N HIS A 34 3.09 4.69 -10.34
CA HIS A 34 1.72 5.10 -9.99
C HIS A 34 1.73 6.19 -8.91
N ASP A 35 0.70 7.04 -8.94
CA ASP A 35 0.37 7.92 -7.82
C ASP A 35 -0.32 7.06 -6.76
N TRP A 36 0.13 7.14 -5.51
CA TRP A 36 -0.31 6.22 -4.45
C TRP A 36 -0.50 6.93 -3.12
N ASN A 37 -1.47 6.45 -2.36
CA ASN A 37 -1.70 6.88 -0.98
C ASN A 37 -2.04 5.67 -0.10
N PHE A 38 -1.66 5.75 1.17
CA PHE A 38 -1.82 4.69 2.15
C PHE A 38 -2.60 5.21 3.38
N PHE A 39 -3.62 4.45 3.78
CA PHE A 39 -4.37 4.69 5.02
C PHE A 39 -4.38 3.42 5.88
N LEU A 40 -4.21 3.65 7.18
CA LEU A 40 -4.43 2.68 8.24
C LEU A 40 -5.85 2.85 8.80
#